data_AF-A0A356C2L8-F1
#
_entry.id   AF-A0A356C2L8-F1
#
_cell.length_a   1.000
_cell.length_b   1.000
_cell.length_c   1.000
_cell.angle_alpha   90.00
_cell.angle_beta   90.00
_cell.angle_gamma   90.00
#
_symmetry.space_group_name_H-M   'P 1'
#
loop_
_entity.id
_entity.type
_entity.pdbx_description
1 polymer ?
#
loop_
_entity_poly.entity_id
_entity_poly.type
_entity_poly.pdbx_seq_one_letter_code
_entity_poly.pdbx_strand_id
1 'polypeptide(L)'
;VMDFDPEETRRQISINTALAPAEWKNHKVNILDTPGYFDFVGDVVAALTVADSGLLVVCASSGVEVGTEKGWDALEQAGLPRAVFMNKMDRENA
;
A
#
# COMPACT_ATOMS: atom_id res chain seq x y z
N VAL A 1 15.54 -0.58 4.69
CA VAL A 1 14.90 0.73 4.82
C VAL A 1 14.27 1.01 3.48
N MET A 2 12.95 1.24 3.43
CA MET A 2 12.21 1.38 2.15
C MET A 2 12.20 2.83 1.65
N ASP A 3 12.08 3.80 2.57
CA ASP A 3 12.24 5.22 2.26
C ASP A 3 13.72 5.59 2.30
N PHE A 4 14.34 5.83 1.14
CA PHE A 4 15.77 6.16 1.03
C PHE A 4 16.01 7.52 0.37
N ASP A 5 14.99 8.14 -0.24
CA ASP A 5 15.11 9.48 -0.77
C ASP A 5 15.11 10.51 0.40
N PRO A 6 16.07 11.46 0.43
CA PRO A 6 16.05 12.56 1.40
C PRO A 6 14.74 13.34 1.42
N GLU A 7 14.03 13.38 0.30
CA GLU A 7 12.72 14.02 0.14
C GLU A 7 11.61 13.21 0.83
N GLU A 8 11.61 11.88 0.71
CA GLU A 8 10.68 10.95 1.40
C GLU A 8 10.84 11.08 2.92
N THR A 9 12.09 11.06 3.39
CA THR A 9 12.41 11.20 4.81
C THR A 9 11.94 12.55 5.35
N ARG A 10 12.14 13.64 4.59
CA ARG A 10 11.75 14.99 4.99
C ARG A 10 10.22 15.18 5.01
N ARG A 11 9.51 14.60 4.04
CA ARG A 11 8.05 14.76 3.90
C ARG A 11 7.25 13.72 4.66
N GLN A 12 7.87 12.65 5.13
CA GLN A 12 7.20 11.51 5.80
C GLN A 12 6.10 10.90 4.91
N ILE A 13 6.33 10.89 3.60
CA ILE A 13 5.46 10.27 2.59
C ILE A 13 6.35 9.46 1.65
N SER A 14 5.87 8.29 1.22
CA SER A 14 6.51 7.50 0.16
C SER A 14 6.35 8.22 -1.17
N ILE A 15 7.43 8.31 -1.95
CA ILE A 15 7.45 8.98 -3.26
C ILE A 15 7.63 7.94 -4.37
N ASN A 16 8.42 6.89 -4.13
CA ASN A 16 8.66 5.82 -5.09
C ASN A 16 8.14 4.47 -4.59
N THR A 17 7.84 3.57 -5.53
CA THR A 17 7.56 2.18 -5.17
C THR A 17 8.82 1.47 -4.66
N ALA A 18 8.75 0.87 -3.46
CA ALA A 18 9.86 0.14 -2.85
C ALA A 18 9.62 -1.39 -2.81
N LEU A 19 10.69 -2.18 -2.98
CA LEU A 19 10.65 -3.64 -2.86
C LEU A 19 11.27 -4.09 -1.54
N ALA A 20 10.52 -4.85 -0.75
CA ALA A 20 11.00 -5.44 0.49
C ALA A 20 10.76 -6.97 0.54
N PRO A 21 11.81 -7.77 0.34
CA PRO A 21 11.72 -9.21 0.52
C PRO A 21 11.73 -9.58 2.01
N ALA A 22 10.90 -10.56 2.40
CA ALA A 22 10.83 -11.13 3.72
C ALA A 22 10.66 -12.66 3.64
N GLU A 23 11.22 -13.38 4.60
CA GLU A 23 10.97 -14.82 4.75
C GLU A 23 9.97 -15.06 5.89
N TRP A 24 8.90 -15.81 5.60
CA TRP A 24 7.90 -16.17 6.59
C TRP A 24 7.41 -17.61 6.36
N LYS A 25 7.49 -18.45 7.41
CA LYS A 25 7.01 -19.85 7.38
C LYS A 25 7.50 -20.62 6.14
N ASN A 26 8.80 -20.58 5.85
CA ASN A 26 9.44 -21.19 4.67
C ASN A 26 8.95 -20.66 3.30
N HIS A 27 8.33 -19.48 3.26
CA HIS A 27 7.96 -18.79 2.03
C HIS A 27 8.70 -17.46 1.94
N LYS A 28 9.13 -17.09 0.73
CA LYS A 28 9.62 -15.75 0.44
C LYS A 28 8.45 -14.89 0.01
N VAL A 29 8.20 -13.81 0.74
CA VAL A 29 7.17 -12.81 0.45
C VAL A 29 7.88 -11.54 -0.03
N ASN A 30 7.46 -11.01 -1.17
CA ASN A 30 7.95 -9.73 -1.68
C ASN A 30 6.87 -8.68 -1.49
N ILE A 31 7.16 -7.64 -0.71
CA ILE A 31 6.25 -6.53 -0.46
C ILE A 31 6.61 -5.41 -1.44
N LEU A 32 5.63 -4.93 -2.18
CA LEU A 32 5.73 -3.73 -3.01
C LEU A 32 4.99 -2.62 -2.27
N ASP A 33 5.75 -1.66 -1.73
CA ASP A 33 5.17 -0.49 -1.07
C ASP A 33 4.95 0.59 -2.12
N THR A 34 3.69 0.97 -2.37
CA THR A 34 3.33 1.93 -3.40
C THR A 34 2.94 3.27 -2.77
N PRO A 35 3.33 4.42 -3.35
CA PRO A 35 2.91 5.72 -2.85
C PRO A 35 1.38 5.87 -2.80
N GLY A 36 0.85 6.31 -1.65
CA GLY A 36 -0.60 6.44 -1.43
C GLY A 36 -1.24 7.75 -1.96
N TYR A 37 -0.43 8.67 -2.50
CA TYR A 37 -0.92 9.95 -3.00
C TYR A 37 -1.44 9.87 -4.44
N PHE A 38 -2.50 10.61 -4.74
CA PHE A 38 -3.17 10.61 -6.06
C PHE A 38 -2.25 10.98 -7.23
N ASP A 39 -1.13 11.65 -6.97
CA ASP A 39 -0.18 12.03 -8.03
C ASP A 39 0.65 10.83 -8.53
N PHE A 40 0.57 9.67 -7.87
CA PHE A 40 1.43 8.50 -8.12
C PHE A 40 0.65 7.24 -8.58
N VAL A 41 -0.50 7.42 -9.24
CA VAL A 41 -1.29 6.28 -9.75
C VAL A 41 -0.49 5.37 -10.69
N GLY A 42 0.43 5.93 -11.48
CA GLY A 42 1.27 5.15 -12.39
C GLY A 42 2.10 4.08 -11.68
N ASP A 43 2.65 4.42 -10.51
CA ASP A 43 3.45 3.53 -9.68
C ASP A 43 2.60 2.41 -9.07
N VAL A 44 1.39 2.74 -8.60
CA VAL A 44 0.43 1.75 -8.12
C VAL A 44 0.08 0.76 -9.23
N VAL A 45 -0.24 1.23 -10.44
CA VAL A 45 -0.59 0.37 -11.58
C VAL A 45 0.59 -0.52 -11.99
N ALA A 46 1.80 0.04 -12.02
CA ALA A 46 3.02 -0.72 -12.33
C ALA A 46 3.27 -1.83 -11.30
N ALA A 47 3.12 -1.53 -10.01
CA ALA A 47 3.25 -2.52 -8.94
C ALA A 47 2.19 -3.62 -9.04
N LEU A 48 0.93 -3.26 -9.28
CA LEU A 48 -0.15 -4.22 -9.43
C LEU A 48 0.04 -5.15 -10.65
N THR A 49 0.71 -4.68 -11.71
CA THR A 49 0.98 -5.51 -12.89
C THR A 49 1.93 -6.68 -12.61
N VAL A 50 2.79 -6.55 -11.58
CA VAL A 50 3.76 -7.58 -11.18
C VAL A 50 3.42 -8.27 -9.86
N ALA A 51 2.36 -7.83 -9.18
CA ALA A 51 1.92 -8.40 -7.90
C ALA A 51 0.96 -9.58 -8.11
N ASP A 52 1.08 -10.59 -7.24
CA ASP A 52 0.15 -11.72 -7.23
C ASP A 52 -1.15 -11.42 -6.44
N SER A 53 -1.12 -10.41 -5.56
CA SER A 53 -2.24 -10.00 -4.72
C SER A 53 -2.04 -8.60 -4.16
N GLY A 54 -3.12 -7.96 -3.69
CA GLY A 54 -3.07 -6.64 -3.06
C GLY A 54 -3.50 -6.62 -1.59
N LEU A 55 -2.94 -5.68 -0.83
CA LEU A 55 -3.35 -5.41 0.55
C LEU A 55 -3.78 -3.94 0.66
N LEU A 56 -5.06 -3.71 0.92
CA LEU A 56 -5.60 -2.37 1.14
C LEU A 56 -5.57 -2.05 2.64
N VAL A 57 -4.82 -1.04 3.04
CA VAL A 57 -4.72 -0.61 4.44
C VAL A 57 -5.72 0.51 4.69
N VAL A 58 -6.61 0.33 5.67
CA VAL A 58 -7.67 1.28 6.02
C VAL A 58 -7.49 1.71 7.47
N CYS A 59 -7.53 3.02 7.70
CA CYS A 59 -7.46 3.57 9.05
C CYS A 59 -8.79 3.33 9.77
N ALA A 60 -8.78 2.61 10.89
CA ALA A 60 -9.98 2.30 11.66
C ALA A 60 -10.73 3.55 12.13
N SER A 61 -9.99 4.59 12.56
CA SER A 61 -10.59 5.82 13.06
C SER A 61 -11.18 6.73 11.97
N SER A 62 -10.62 6.73 10.75
CA SER A 62 -11.13 7.58 9.66
C SER A 62 -11.98 6.83 8.63
N GLY A 63 -11.96 5.50 8.65
CA GLY A 63 -12.76 4.65 7.77
C GLY A 63 -12.32 4.75 6.31
N VAL A 64 -13.30 4.60 5.41
CA VAL A 64 -13.10 4.68 3.96
C VAL A 64 -12.95 6.13 3.55
N GLU A 65 -11.85 6.44 2.87
CA GLU A 65 -11.59 7.74 2.27
C GLU A 65 -11.53 7.62 0.74
N VAL A 66 -11.45 8.74 0.04
CA VAL A 66 -11.33 8.77 -1.44
C VAL A 66 -10.11 7.96 -1.91
N GLY A 67 -9.01 7.97 -1.14
CA GLY A 67 -7.83 7.13 -1.43
C GLY A 67 -8.14 5.64 -1.32
N THR A 68 -8.95 5.24 -0.34
CA THR A 68 -9.40 3.86 -0.15
C THR A 68 -10.25 3.38 -1.32
N GLU A 69 -11.21 4.19 -1.77
CA GLU A 69 -12.06 3.87 -2.93
C GLU A 69 -11.22 3.70 -4.21
N LYS A 70 -10.28 4.61 -4.47
CA LYS A 70 -9.40 4.49 -5.63
C LYS A 70 -8.47 3.27 -5.57
N GLY A 71 -7.92 2.97 -4.38
CA GLY A 71 -7.13 1.76 -4.18
C GLY A 71 -7.96 0.49 -4.40
N TRP A 72 -9.21 0.50 -3.96
CA TRP A 72 -10.15 -0.58 -4.20
C TRP A 72 -10.43 -0.78 -5.69
N ASP A 73 -10.72 0.30 -6.42
CA ASP A 73 -10.99 0.27 -7.86
C ASP A 73 -9.75 -0.17 -8.66
N ALA A 74 -8.55 0.25 -8.26
CA ALA A 74 -7.30 -0.18 -8.89
C ALA A 74 -7.10 -1.70 -8.75
N LEU A 75 -7.38 -2.25 -7.57
CA LEU A 75 -7.33 -3.70 -7.33
C LEU A 75 -8.43 -4.46 -8.08
N GLU A 76 -9.61 -3.86 -8.24
CA GLU A 76 -10.71 -4.40 -9.03
C GLU A 76 -10.34 -4.50 -10.50
N GLN A 77 -9.80 -3.43 -11.06
CA GLN A 77 -9.36 -3.37 -12.44
C GLN A 77 -8.21 -4.33 -12.72
N ALA A 78 -7.31 -4.54 -11.76
CA ALA A 78 -6.22 -5.50 -11.87
C ALA A 78 -6.71 -6.97 -11.79
N GLY A 79 -7.94 -7.22 -11.33
CA GLY A 79 -8.49 -8.57 -11.19
C GLY A 79 -7.75 -9.44 -10.16
N LEU A 80 -7.04 -8.82 -9.22
CA LEU A 80 -6.20 -9.52 -8.25
C LEU A 80 -6.97 -9.91 -6.99
N PRO A 81 -6.62 -11.06 -6.36
CA PRO A 81 -7.00 -11.34 -4.98
C PRO A 81 -6.56 -10.19 -4.07
N ARG A 82 -7.44 -9.76 -3.16
CA ARG A 82 -7.13 -8.66 -2.25
C ARG A 82 -7.57 -8.94 -0.82
N ALA A 83 -6.82 -8.39 0.13
CA ALA A 83 -7.17 -8.36 1.54
C ALA A 83 -7.26 -6.91 2.03
N VAL A 84 -8.02 -6.69 3.10
CA VAL A 84 -8.12 -5.39 3.77
C VAL A 84 -7.52 -5.52 5.17
N PHE A 85 -6.66 -4.58 5.54
CA PHE A 85 -6.10 -4.48 6.89
C PHE A 85 -6.57 -3.20 7.58
N MET A 86 -7.32 -3.37 8.68
CA MET A 86 -7.72 -2.25 9.53
C MET A 86 -6.55 -1.87 10.45
N ASN A 87 -6.04 -0.66 10.28
CA ASN A 87 -4.89 -0.12 11.00
C ASN A 87 -5.31 0.94 12.03
N LYS A 88 -4.43 1.24 12.99
CA LYS A 88 -4.63 2.24 14.06
C LYS A 88 -5.81 1.91 15.00
N MET A 89 -5.98 0.62 15.28
CA MET A 89 -6.98 0.09 16.22
C MET A 89 -6.75 0.55 17.69
N ASP A 90 -5.59 1.12 17.98
CA ASP A 90 -5.20 1.66 19.29
C ASP A 90 -5.82 3.03 19.59
N ARG A 91 -6.48 3.69 18.62
CA ARG A 91 -7.10 5.00 18.81
C ARG A 91 -8.45 4.89 19.52
N GLU A 92 -8.83 5.91 20.28
CA GLU A 92 -10.08 5.93 21.06
C GLU A 92 -11.38 5.78 20.22
N ASN A 93 -11.30 5.98 18.89
CA ASN A 93 -12.44 5.91 17.96
C ASN A 93 -12.24 4.87 16.84
N ALA A 94 -11.52 3.78 17.12
CA ALA A 94 -11.27 2.70 16.17
C ALA A 94 -12.41 1.66 16.10
#